data_AF-A0A2E7EDB2-F1
#
_entry.id   AF-A0A2E7EDB2-F1
#
_cell.length_a   1.000
_cell.length_b   1.000
_cell.length_c   1.000
_cell.angle_alpha   90.00
_cell.angle_beta   90.00
_cell.angle_gamma   90.00
#
_symmetry.space_group_name_H-M   'P 1'
#
loop_
_entity.id
_entity.type
_entity.pdbx_description
1 polymer ?
#
loop_
_entity_poly.entity_id
_entity_poly.type
_entity_poly.pdbx_seq_one_letter_code
_entity_poly.pdbx_strand_id
1 'polypeptide(L)'
;MDESQHYITLLEGRLQAAIELRPTHSMDDWLLIIQLVYDGDPAGSTSFTLHGYTREEAEAVAANVSDNAFLMKEIDEYLWGESD
;
A
#
# COMPACT_ATOMS: atom_id res chain seq x y z
N MET A 1 1.99 -20.96 8.24
CA MET A 1 0.95 -20.41 7.36
C MET A 1 1.25 -18.94 7.32
N ASP A 2 1.90 -18.49 6.26
CA ASP A 2 2.29 -17.10 6.11
C ASP A 2 1.03 -16.32 5.73
N GLU A 3 0.37 -15.74 6.74
CA GLU A 3 -0.86 -15.00 6.58
C GLU A 3 -0.55 -13.61 6.00
N SER A 4 -0.97 -13.40 4.75
CA SER A 4 -1.02 -12.07 4.15
C SER A 4 -2.08 -11.23 4.84
N GLN A 5 -1.76 -9.97 5.12
CA GLN A 5 -2.60 -9.05 5.87
C GLN A 5 -3.19 -8.00 4.94
N HIS A 6 -4.48 -7.76 5.05
CA HIS A 6 -5.21 -6.83 4.20
C HIS A 6 -5.72 -5.65 5.03
N TYR A 7 -5.37 -4.45 4.60
CA TYR A 7 -5.84 -3.20 5.18
C TYR A 7 -6.57 -2.42 4.11
N ILE A 8 -7.66 -1.76 4.48
CA ILE A 8 -8.37 -0.86 3.57
C ILE A 8 -8.43 0.49 4.26
N THR A 9 -7.84 1.49 3.64
CA THR A 9 -7.79 2.85 4.13
C THR A 9 -8.50 3.76 3.13
N LEU A 10 -9.32 4.67 3.64
CA LEU A 10 -9.86 5.76 2.84
C LEU A 10 -8.80 6.85 2.76
N LEU A 11 -8.32 7.17 1.56
CA LEU A 11 -7.34 8.23 1.36
C LEU A 11 -8.05 9.58 1.36
N GLU A 12 -8.82 9.87 0.31
CA GLU A 12 -9.57 11.12 0.16
C GLU A 12 -10.88 10.90 -0.60
N GLY A 13 -11.98 11.46 -0.07
CA GLY A 13 -13.27 11.46 -0.73
C GLY A 13 -13.79 10.06 -1.07
N ARG A 14 -13.71 9.67 -2.35
CA ARG A 14 -14.13 8.34 -2.87
C ARG A 14 -12.95 7.45 -3.26
N LEU A 15 -11.71 7.88 -2.99
CA LEU A 15 -10.50 7.14 -3.22
C LEU A 15 -10.19 6.25 -2.01
N GLN A 16 -10.15 4.95 -2.23
CA GLN A 16 -9.77 3.95 -1.26
C GLN A 16 -8.44 3.32 -1.68
N ALA A 17 -7.59 3.05 -0.71
CA ALA A 17 -6.39 2.24 -0.87
C ALA A 17 -6.61 0.90 -0.16
N ALA A 18 -6.62 -0.18 -0.93
CA ALA A 18 -6.54 -1.53 -0.42
C ALA A 18 -5.06 -1.93 -0.36
N ILE A 19 -4.52 -2.03 0.85
CA ILE A 19 -3.15 -2.44 1.12
C ILE A 19 -3.11 -3.93 1.43
N GLU A 20 -2.31 -4.69 0.71
CA GLU A 20 -2.05 -6.09 0.94
C GLU A 20 -0.57 -6.26 1.33
N LEU A 21 -0.34 -6.66 2.56
CA LEU A 21 0.98 -6.94 3.11
C LEU A 21 1.25 -8.44 3.05
N ARG A 22 2.28 -8.83 2.29
CA ARG A 22 2.68 -10.23 2.11
C ARG A 22 4.09 -10.45 2.64
N PRO A 23 4.29 -11.43 3.53
CA PRO A 23 5.64 -11.90 3.82
C PRO A 23 6.22 -12.51 2.54
N THR A 24 7.48 -12.20 2.23
CA THR A 24 8.17 -12.87 1.13
C THR A 24 8.94 -14.08 1.65
N HIS A 25 9.62 -14.80 0.74
CA HIS A 25 10.44 -15.96 1.09
C HIS A 25 11.68 -15.59 1.92
N SER A 26 12.05 -14.32 1.97
CA SER A 26 13.10 -13.79 2.84
C SER A 26 12.50 -13.41 4.19
N MET A 27 13.16 -13.79 5.30
CA MET A 27 12.68 -13.45 6.66
C MET A 27 12.55 -11.95 6.93
N ASP A 28 13.28 -11.13 6.17
CA ASP A 28 13.40 -9.69 6.40
C ASP A 28 12.71 -8.84 5.31
N ASP A 29 12.08 -9.47 4.31
CA ASP A 29 11.48 -8.73 3.19
C ASP A 29 9.97 -8.90 3.16
N TRP A 30 9.28 -7.77 3.13
CA TRP A 30 7.83 -7.71 3.04
C TRP A 30 7.41 -7.02 1.76
N LEU A 31 6.43 -7.58 1.06
CA LEU A 31 5.83 -6.99 -0.11
C LEU A 31 4.54 -6.29 0.29
N LEU A 32 4.52 -4.97 0.11
CA LEU A 32 3.38 -4.11 0.40
C LEU A 32 2.75 -3.69 -0.92
N ILE A 33 1.59 -4.25 -1.24
CA ILE A 33 0.84 -3.97 -2.46
C ILE A 33 -0.24 -2.96 -2.09
N ILE A 34 -0.37 -1.87 -2.83
CA ILE A 34 -1.40 -0.85 -2.64
C ILE A 34 -2.22 -0.80 -3.91
N GLN A 35 -3.48 -1.18 -3.81
CA GLN A 35 -4.46 -1.08 -4.88
C GLN A 35 -5.38 0.12 -4.63
N LEU A 36 -5.38 1.05 -5.56
CA LEU A 36 -6.20 2.26 -5.51
C LEU A 36 -7.53 1.97 -6.20
N VAL A 37 -8.61 2.28 -5.50
CA VAL A 37 -9.98 2.10 -5.98
C VAL A 37 -10.68 3.44 -5.87
N TYR A 38 -11.11 3.99 -7.00
CA TYR A 38 -11.82 5.25 -7.07
C TYR A 38 -13.25 5.00 -7.55
N ASP A 39 -14.24 5.40 -6.76
CA ASP A 39 -15.68 5.25 -7.10
C ASP A 39 -16.13 3.80 -7.42
N GLY A 40 -15.39 2.80 -6.93
CA GLY A 40 -15.66 1.38 -7.18
C GLY A 40 -14.89 0.78 -8.36
N ASP A 41 -14.17 1.60 -9.11
CA ASP A 41 -13.29 1.16 -10.19
C ASP A 41 -11.82 1.13 -9.72
N PRO A 42 -11.03 0.10 -10.08
CA PRO A 42 -9.61 0.07 -9.79
C PRO A 42 -8.91 1.20 -10.57
N ALA A 43 -8.50 2.24 -9.86
CA ALA A 43 -7.78 3.39 -10.42
C ALA A 43 -6.32 3.07 -10.70
N GLY A 44 -5.74 2.09 -9.99
CA GLY A 44 -4.37 1.64 -10.22
C GLY A 44 -3.88 0.71 -9.12
N SER A 45 -2.65 0.23 -9.27
CA SER A 45 -1.99 -0.54 -8.21
C SER A 45 -0.49 -0.32 -8.25
N THR A 46 0.10 -0.13 -7.08
CA THR A 46 1.56 -0.05 -6.89
C THR A 46 2.00 -1.09 -5.87
N SER A 47 3.28 -1.45 -5.87
CA SER A 47 3.84 -2.40 -4.91
C SER A 47 5.21 -1.94 -4.46
N PHE A 48 5.43 -1.95 -3.15
CA PHE A 48 6.66 -1.56 -2.49
C PHE A 48 7.25 -2.75 -1.76
N THR A 49 8.56 -2.95 -1.91
CA THR A 49 9.29 -3.97 -1.16
C THR A 49 9.95 -3.32 0.06
N LEU A 50 9.48 -3.69 1.25
CA LEU A 50 10.02 -3.28 2.53
C LEU A 50 11.15 -4.26 2.91
N HIS A 51 12.38 -3.93 2.51
CA HIS A 51 13.58 -4.67 2.85
C HIS A 51 14.08 -4.30 4.25
N GLY A 52 14.29 -5.30 5.12
CA GLY A 52 14.80 -5.12 6.49
C GLY A 52 13.74 -4.66 7.50
N TYR A 53 12.46 -4.73 7.14
CA TYR A 53 11.36 -4.38 8.04
C TYR A 53 10.93 -5.62 8.82
N THR A 54 10.74 -5.45 10.12
CA THR A 54 10.07 -6.47 10.92
C THR A 54 8.58 -6.50 10.58
N ARG A 55 7.92 -7.62 10.92
CA ARG A 55 6.47 -7.77 10.76
C ARG A 55 5.70 -6.58 11.35
N GLU A 56 6.01 -6.20 12.58
CA GLU A 56 5.34 -5.11 13.30
C GLU A 56 5.52 -3.76 12.60
N GLU A 57 6.73 -3.48 12.09
CA GLU A 57 7.00 -2.26 11.34
C GLU A 57 6.26 -2.24 10.00
N ALA A 58 6.24 -3.37 9.28
CA ALA A 58 5.54 -3.49 8.02
C ALA A 58 4.02 -3.32 8.19
N GLU A 59 3.45 -3.91 9.25
CA GLU A 59 2.05 -3.70 9.63
C GLU A 59 1.78 -2.25 10.01
N ALA A 60 2.68 -1.60 10.77
CA ALA A 60 2.54 -0.19 11.12
C ALA A 60 2.55 0.71 9.88
N VAL A 61 3.41 0.42 8.89
CA VAL A 61 3.44 1.15 7.61
C VAL A 61 2.18 0.91 6.80
N ALA A 62 1.70 -0.34 6.71
CA ALA A 62 0.49 -0.68 5.98
C ALA A 62 -0.77 -0.05 6.59
N ALA A 63 -0.87 -0.06 7.93
CA ALA A 63 -1.98 0.53 8.65
C ALA A 63 -1.97 2.07 8.61
N ASN A 64 -0.79 2.69 8.55
CA ASN A 64 -0.61 4.15 8.54
C ASN A 64 -0.14 4.68 7.17
N VAL A 65 -0.54 4.02 6.08
CA VAL A 65 -0.15 4.44 4.72
C VAL A 65 -0.62 5.87 4.41
N SER A 66 -1.79 6.25 4.93
CA SER A 66 -2.36 7.60 4.80
C SER A 66 -1.70 8.62 5.73
N ASP A 67 -1.03 8.20 6.80
CA ASP A 67 -0.26 9.11 7.65
C ASP A 67 1.13 9.39 7.04
N ASN A 68 1.60 8.48 6.18
CA ASN A 68 2.90 8.57 5.56
C ASN A 68 2.87 9.49 4.34
N ALA A 69 3.25 10.76 4.54
CA ALA A 69 3.28 11.78 3.50
C ALA A 69 4.09 11.39 2.24
N PHE A 70 5.12 10.55 2.39
CA PHE A 70 5.89 10.04 1.24
C PHE A 70 5.06 9.08 0.41
N LEU A 71 4.40 8.10 1.04
CA LEU A 71 3.54 7.14 0.33
C LEU A 71 2.31 7.83 -0.27
N MET A 72 1.71 8.78 0.45
CA MET A 72 0.64 9.61 -0.11
C MET A 72 1.12 10.41 -1.34
N LYS A 73 2.33 10.96 -1.31
CA LYS A 73 2.90 11.67 -2.46
C LYS A 73 3.15 10.73 -3.64
N GLU A 74 3.70 9.54 -3.42
CA GLU A 74 3.92 8.54 -4.49
C GLU A 74 2.58 8.07 -5.09
N ILE A 75 1.55 7.86 -4.25
CA ILE A 75 0.20 7.50 -4.68
C ILE A 75 -0.42 8.63 -5.51
N ASP A 76 -0.31 9.87 -5.05
CA ASP A 76 -0.80 11.04 -5.77
C ASP A 76 -0.06 11.21 -7.10
N GLU A 77 1.28 11.14 -7.11
CA GLU A 77 2.08 11.17 -8.34
C GLU A 77 1.75 10.01 -9.29
N TYR A 78 1.43 8.82 -8.79
CA TYR A 78 0.98 7.71 -9.62
C TYR A 78 -0.38 8.02 -10.28
N LEU A 79 -1.35 8.51 -9.51
CA LEU A 79 -2.70 8.84 -9.99
C LEU A 79 -2.70 10.03 -10.96
N TRP A 80 -1.87 11.03 -10.70
CA TRP A 80 -1.74 12.21 -11.55
C TRP A 80 -0.78 12.00 -12.73
N GLY A 81 0.18 11.07 -12.60
CA GLY A 81 1.22 10.79 -13.59
C GLY A 81 0.79 9.89 -14.75
N GLU A 82 -0.27 9.08 -14.59
CA GLU A 82 -0.89 8.32 -15.70
C GLU A 82 -1.79 9.19 -16.61
N SER A 83 -1.72 10.52 -16.49
CA SER A 83 -2.49 11.46 -17.32
C SER A 83 -1.66 12.00 -18.50
N ASP A 84 -1.24 11.13 -19.43
CA ASP A 84 -0.80 11.53 -20.80
C ASP A 84 -1.55 10.73 -21.88
#